data_AF-A0A963HY01-F1
#
_entry.id   AF-A0A963HY01-F1
#
_cell.length_a   1.000
_cell.length_b   1.000
_cell.length_c   1.000
_cell.angle_alpha   90.00
_cell.angle_beta   90.00
_cell.angle_gamma   90.00
#
_symmetry.space_group_name_H-M   'P 1'
#
loop_
_entity.id
_entity.type
_entity.pdbx_description
1 polymer ?
#
loop_
_entity_poly.entity_id
_entity_poly.type
_entity_poly.pdbx_seq_one_letter_code
_entity_poly.pdbx_strand_id
1 'polypeptide(L)'
;TTLARLMAEAFEADFVALSAVFSGVKDIREAVQKAQVARDLGRHTILFVDEVHRFNKAQQDAFLPFVEQGLLTFIGATTENPSFEVNAALLSRAAVYVLKSLDEAEQTTLFERARQAADTSLVIDDAARDRLIGFADGDGRRLIGLVEQLTVAAQTAGVNPVTAEFVDQALSRNLRRFDKGGDAFYDQISAMHKSVRGSDPDAALYWLCRMLDGGADPRYIGRRLVRMASEDIGLADPRALEMTLQACAAYERLGSPEGELMLAQATVFLACAAKSNAVYTAYKAVRRFIAEDGSRPVPMHLRNAPTKLMKSMGHGDGYRYAHDEADGYAAGEHYLPDGVDAQQWYQPTDRGMEARIRDKLDHLRSLDRGAGKPGRD
;
A
#
# COMPACT_ATOMS: atom_id res chain seq x y z
N THR A 1 0.12 -23.20 -9.48
CA THR A 1 -0.99 -24.01 -10.05
C THR A 1 -0.53 -25.21 -10.87
N THR A 2 0.30 -25.05 -11.91
CA THR A 2 0.70 -26.16 -12.81
C THR A 2 1.42 -27.30 -12.09
N LEU A 3 2.34 -26.99 -11.17
CA LEU A 3 2.98 -28.00 -10.33
C LEU A 3 1.98 -28.85 -9.53
N ALA A 4 0.94 -28.22 -8.95
CA ALA A 4 -0.09 -28.94 -8.22
C ALA A 4 -0.94 -29.86 -9.12
N ARG A 5 -1.17 -29.45 -10.38
CA ARG A 5 -1.83 -30.31 -11.39
C ARG A 5 -0.96 -31.50 -11.78
N LEU A 6 0.33 -31.28 -12.02
CA LEU A 6 1.29 -32.36 -12.30
C LEU A 6 1.38 -33.36 -11.15
N MET A 7 1.31 -32.90 -9.90
CA MET A 7 1.23 -33.79 -8.74
C MET A 7 -0.05 -34.61 -8.76
N ALA A 8 -1.21 -34.01 -9.04
CA ALA A 8 -2.48 -34.73 -9.09
C ALA A 8 -2.46 -35.83 -10.16
N GLU A 9 -1.91 -35.54 -11.35
CA GLU A 9 -1.72 -36.53 -12.41
C GLU A 9 -0.75 -37.64 -11.99
N ALA A 10 0.42 -37.30 -11.43
CA ALA A 10 1.44 -38.27 -11.04
C ALA A 10 0.99 -39.21 -9.91
N PHE A 11 0.09 -38.75 -9.02
CA PHE A 11 -0.46 -39.54 -7.91
C PHE A 11 -1.88 -40.05 -8.17
N GLU A 12 -2.39 -39.91 -9.40
CA GLU A 12 -3.76 -40.30 -9.81
C GLU A 12 -4.89 -39.75 -8.91
N ALA A 13 -4.63 -38.59 -8.30
CA ALA A 13 -5.52 -37.92 -7.36
C ALA A 13 -6.51 -37.00 -8.08
N ASP A 14 -7.70 -36.85 -7.50
CA ASP A 14 -8.65 -35.83 -7.95
C ASP A 14 -8.14 -34.44 -7.61
N PHE A 15 -8.26 -33.51 -8.57
CA PHE A 15 -7.80 -32.13 -8.42
C PHE A 15 -8.98 -31.17 -8.27
N VAL A 16 -9.05 -30.49 -7.13
CA VAL A 16 -10.02 -29.43 -6.87
C VAL A 16 -9.28 -28.11 -6.72
N ALA A 17 -9.65 -27.10 -7.50
CA ALA A 17 -9.06 -25.77 -7.42
C ALA A 17 -10.07 -24.74 -6.91
N LEU A 18 -9.65 -23.94 -5.93
CA LEU A 18 -10.36 -22.79 -5.41
C LEU A 18 -9.48 -21.54 -5.56
N SER A 19 -10.11 -20.36 -5.64
CA SER A 19 -9.42 -19.07 -5.59
C SER A 19 -9.94 -18.30 -4.39
N ALA A 20 -9.07 -17.98 -3.44
CA ALA A 20 -9.47 -17.28 -2.22
C ALA A 20 -10.05 -15.88 -2.47
N VAL A 21 -9.85 -15.33 -3.67
CA VAL A 21 -10.45 -14.06 -4.12
C VAL A 21 -11.96 -14.19 -4.35
N PHE A 22 -12.40 -15.32 -4.91
CA PHE A 22 -13.79 -15.52 -5.34
C PHE A 22 -14.55 -16.55 -4.50
N SER A 23 -13.83 -17.38 -3.75
CA SER A 23 -14.40 -18.46 -2.96
C SER A 23 -14.80 -18.00 -1.56
N GLY A 24 -15.95 -18.46 -1.10
CA GLY A 24 -16.43 -18.30 0.27
C GLY A 24 -16.48 -19.62 1.04
N VAL A 25 -17.11 -19.60 2.21
CA VAL A 25 -17.30 -20.81 3.06
C VAL A 25 -18.13 -21.89 2.34
N LYS A 26 -19.01 -21.50 1.42
CA LYS A 26 -19.83 -22.43 0.64
C LYS A 26 -18.96 -23.29 -0.29
N ASP A 27 -18.05 -22.66 -1.06
CA ASP A 27 -17.18 -23.36 -2.00
C ASP A 27 -16.22 -24.33 -1.29
N ILE A 28 -15.76 -23.95 -0.09
CA ILE A 28 -14.96 -24.82 0.78
C ILE A 28 -15.74 -26.09 1.14
N ARG A 29 -17.01 -25.95 1.55
CA ARG A 29 -17.86 -27.11 1.88
C ARG A 29 -18.12 -28.00 0.67
N GLU A 30 -18.34 -27.42 -0.50
CA GLU A 30 -18.51 -28.18 -1.74
C GLU A 30 -17.23 -28.95 -2.12
N ALA A 31 -16.06 -28.34 -1.95
CA ALA A 31 -14.78 -29.02 -2.16
C ALA A 31 -14.59 -30.22 -1.21
N VAL A 32 -14.94 -30.05 0.07
CA VAL A 32 -14.89 -31.13 1.07
C VAL A 32 -15.86 -32.26 0.72
N GLN A 33 -17.09 -31.94 0.32
CA GLN A 33 -18.07 -32.96 -0.10
C GLN A 33 -17.57 -33.77 -1.30
N LYS A 34 -16.98 -33.11 -2.30
CA LYS A 34 -16.36 -33.80 -3.44
C LYS A 34 -15.25 -34.73 -3.01
N ALA A 35 -14.39 -34.29 -2.09
CA ALA A 35 -13.31 -35.13 -1.56
C ALA A 35 -13.84 -36.33 -0.75
N GLN A 36 -14.95 -36.17 -0.04
CA GLN A 36 -15.61 -37.26 0.68
C GLN A 36 -16.05 -38.37 -0.29
N VAL A 37 -16.72 -37.98 -1.38
CA VAL A 37 -17.18 -38.90 -2.43
C VAL A 37 -15.98 -39.57 -3.12
N ALA A 38 -14.93 -38.82 -3.44
CA ALA A 38 -13.71 -39.36 -4.04
C ALA A 38 -13.04 -40.40 -3.14
N ARG A 39 -12.99 -40.13 -1.82
CA ARG A 39 -12.44 -41.06 -0.83
C ARG A 39 -13.24 -42.35 -0.73
N ASP A 40 -14.58 -42.27 -0.80
CA ASP A 40 -15.44 -43.46 -0.79
C ASP A 40 -15.23 -44.33 -2.05
N LEU A 41 -14.74 -43.73 -3.14
CA LEU A 41 -14.30 -44.40 -4.36
C LEU A 41 -12.82 -44.82 -4.33
N GLY A 42 -12.14 -44.68 -3.19
CA GLY A 42 -10.73 -45.04 -3.01
C GLY A 42 -9.72 -44.08 -3.65
N ARG A 43 -10.13 -42.85 -3.98
CA ARG A 43 -9.28 -41.84 -4.62
C ARG A 43 -8.88 -40.74 -3.64
N HIS A 44 -7.65 -40.28 -3.75
CA HIS A 44 -7.17 -39.12 -2.99
C HIS A 44 -7.58 -37.81 -3.65
N THR A 45 -7.66 -36.72 -2.88
CA THR A 45 -7.98 -35.39 -3.42
C THR A 45 -6.91 -34.38 -3.05
N ILE A 46 -6.38 -33.69 -4.06
CA ILE A 46 -5.54 -32.50 -3.92
C ILE A 46 -6.44 -31.27 -4.02
N LEU A 47 -6.51 -30.50 -2.93
CA LEU A 47 -7.16 -29.20 -2.91
C LEU A 47 -6.12 -28.10 -3.12
N PHE A 48 -6.16 -27.46 -4.28
CA PHE A 48 -5.37 -26.29 -4.60
C PHE A 48 -6.15 -25.01 -4.24
N VAL A 49 -5.53 -24.12 -3.48
CA VAL A 49 -6.09 -22.79 -3.15
C VAL A 49 -5.15 -21.71 -3.65
N ASP A 50 -5.61 -20.95 -4.65
CA ASP A 50 -4.90 -19.78 -5.17
C ASP A 50 -5.11 -18.57 -4.26
N GLU A 51 -4.07 -17.74 -4.13
CA GLU A 51 -4.04 -16.54 -3.29
C GLU A 51 -4.48 -16.77 -1.84
N VAL A 52 -3.98 -17.84 -1.20
CA VAL A 52 -4.43 -18.30 0.12
C VAL A 52 -4.39 -17.20 1.20
N HIS A 53 -3.51 -16.20 1.06
CA HIS A 53 -3.41 -15.04 1.94
C HIS A 53 -4.70 -14.19 1.99
N ARG A 54 -5.59 -14.29 1.00
CA ARG A 54 -6.86 -13.55 0.96
C ARG A 54 -7.93 -14.13 1.88
N PHE A 55 -7.78 -15.37 2.33
CA PHE A 55 -8.70 -15.94 3.32
C PHE A 55 -8.44 -15.40 4.71
N ASN A 56 -9.53 -15.06 5.41
CA ASN A 56 -9.45 -14.71 6.81
C ASN A 56 -9.11 -15.95 7.68
N LYS A 57 -8.71 -15.71 8.93
CA LYS A 57 -8.30 -16.77 9.86
C LYS A 57 -9.33 -17.88 10.01
N ALA A 58 -10.62 -17.54 10.11
CA ALA A 58 -11.68 -18.53 10.27
C ALA A 58 -11.86 -19.41 9.02
N GLN A 59 -11.67 -18.86 7.82
CA GLN A 59 -11.69 -19.61 6.57
C GLN A 59 -10.48 -20.54 6.46
N GLN A 60 -9.29 -20.10 6.89
CA GLN A 60 -8.11 -20.95 6.91
C GLN A 60 -8.22 -22.09 7.94
N ASP A 61 -8.73 -21.79 9.14
CA ASP A 61 -8.98 -22.79 10.19
C ASP A 61 -10.00 -23.85 9.74
N ALA A 62 -10.92 -23.50 8.84
CA ALA A 62 -11.93 -24.44 8.34
C ALA A 62 -11.34 -25.62 7.55
N PHE A 63 -10.10 -25.53 7.03
CA PHE A 63 -9.45 -26.63 6.33
C PHE A 63 -8.78 -27.64 7.27
N LEU A 64 -8.40 -27.23 8.48
CA LEU A 64 -7.55 -28.01 9.38
C LEU A 64 -8.09 -29.42 9.66
N PRO A 65 -9.38 -29.63 10.00
CA PRO A 65 -9.88 -30.96 10.31
C PRO A 65 -9.73 -31.93 9.13
N PHE A 66 -9.88 -31.43 7.90
CA PHE A 66 -9.84 -32.24 6.69
C PHE A 66 -8.42 -32.56 6.24
N VAL A 67 -7.47 -31.68 6.52
CA VAL A 67 -6.04 -31.94 6.32
C VAL A 67 -5.54 -32.96 7.34
N GLU A 68 -5.89 -32.80 8.62
CA GLU A 68 -5.48 -33.71 9.70
C GLU A 68 -6.02 -35.13 9.53
N GLN A 69 -7.25 -35.27 9.03
CA GLN A 69 -7.87 -36.57 8.76
C GLN A 69 -7.38 -37.22 7.47
N GLY A 70 -6.51 -36.55 6.70
CA GLY A 70 -6.03 -37.03 5.40
C GLY A 70 -7.09 -37.07 4.31
N LEU A 71 -8.22 -36.36 4.48
CA LEU A 71 -9.25 -36.24 3.46
C LEU A 71 -8.76 -35.40 2.28
N LEU A 72 -7.99 -34.35 2.57
CA LEU A 72 -7.44 -33.41 1.60
C LEU A 72 -5.93 -33.31 1.71
N THR A 73 -5.24 -33.38 0.58
CA THR A 73 -3.88 -32.84 0.45
C THR A 73 -4.00 -31.38 0.07
N PHE A 74 -3.66 -30.48 1.00
CA PHE A 74 -3.77 -29.04 0.80
C PHE A 74 -2.53 -28.46 0.11
N ILE A 75 -2.74 -27.69 -0.96
CA ILE A 75 -1.69 -26.91 -1.62
C ILE A 75 -2.16 -25.46 -1.75
N GLY A 76 -1.59 -24.57 -0.94
CA GLY A 76 -1.81 -23.12 -1.04
C GLY A 76 -0.76 -22.45 -1.92
N ALA A 77 -1.19 -21.53 -2.78
CA ALA A 77 -0.31 -20.62 -3.52
C ALA A 77 -0.52 -19.18 -3.03
N THR A 78 0.58 -18.42 -2.98
CA THR A 78 0.59 -17.00 -2.57
C THR A 78 1.82 -16.32 -3.15
N THR A 79 1.70 -15.04 -3.51
CA THR A 79 2.84 -14.15 -3.80
C THR A 79 3.43 -13.54 -2.52
N GLU A 80 2.60 -13.40 -1.49
CA GLU A 80 2.95 -12.86 -0.19
C GLU A 80 3.76 -13.83 0.67
N ASN A 81 4.49 -13.31 1.65
CA ASN A 81 5.22 -14.16 2.59
C ASN A 81 4.25 -14.94 3.50
N PRO A 82 4.24 -16.30 3.40
CA PRO A 82 3.25 -17.12 4.08
C PRO A 82 3.32 -17.02 5.62
N SER A 83 4.46 -16.64 6.22
CA SER A 83 4.58 -16.54 7.68
C SER A 83 3.73 -15.42 8.30
N PHE A 84 3.33 -14.42 7.51
CA PHE A 84 2.50 -13.30 7.98
C PHE A 84 1.01 -13.53 7.71
N GLU A 85 0.70 -14.09 6.54
CA GLU A 85 -0.68 -14.12 6.03
C GLU A 85 -1.39 -15.48 6.20
N VAL A 86 -0.63 -16.54 6.47
CA VAL A 86 -1.18 -17.88 6.73
C VAL A 86 -1.10 -18.17 8.24
N ASN A 87 -2.18 -18.69 8.81
CA ASN A 87 -2.23 -19.02 10.22
C ASN A 87 -1.18 -20.08 10.60
N ALA A 88 -0.67 -19.99 11.83
CA ALA A 88 0.37 -20.90 12.31
C ALA A 88 -0.07 -22.37 12.33
N ALA A 89 -1.37 -22.63 12.47
CA ALA A 89 -1.92 -23.98 12.54
C ALA A 89 -1.88 -24.70 11.18
N LEU A 90 -2.13 -23.99 10.08
CA LEU A 90 -2.04 -24.56 8.72
C LEU A 90 -0.58 -24.66 8.29
N LEU A 91 0.24 -23.66 8.62
CA LEU A 91 1.68 -23.70 8.37
C LEU A 91 2.38 -24.87 9.07
N SER A 92 1.97 -25.24 10.29
CA SER A 92 2.57 -26.40 10.97
C SER A 92 2.24 -27.75 10.34
N ARG A 93 1.28 -27.79 9.38
CA ARG A 93 0.87 -28.99 8.62
C ARG A 93 1.24 -28.91 7.14
N ALA A 94 1.84 -27.81 6.70
CA ALA A 94 2.20 -27.57 5.31
C ALA A 94 3.70 -27.33 5.17
N ALA A 95 4.31 -27.95 4.17
CA ALA A 95 5.67 -27.61 3.77
C ALA A 95 5.65 -26.34 2.91
N VAL A 96 6.55 -25.40 3.21
CA VAL A 96 6.70 -24.14 2.46
C VAL A 96 7.82 -24.30 1.43
N TYR A 97 7.47 -24.10 0.16
CA TYR A 97 8.41 -24.10 -0.95
C TYR A 97 8.47 -22.72 -1.59
N VAL A 98 9.67 -22.15 -1.69
CA VAL A 98 9.90 -20.89 -2.38
C VAL A 98 10.14 -21.18 -3.85
N LEU A 99 9.23 -20.73 -4.71
CA LEU A 99 9.42 -20.73 -6.15
C LEU A 99 10.12 -19.44 -6.56
N LYS A 100 11.11 -19.56 -7.44
CA LYS A 100 11.78 -18.42 -8.06
C LYS A 100 11.14 -18.14 -9.42
N SER A 101 11.21 -16.89 -9.85
CA SER A 101 10.91 -16.53 -11.24
C SER A 101 11.79 -17.31 -12.20
N LEU A 102 11.28 -17.58 -13.40
CA LEU A 102 12.00 -18.33 -14.42
C LEU A 102 13.22 -17.53 -14.88
N ASP A 103 14.37 -18.18 -14.98
CA ASP A 103 15.55 -17.55 -15.59
C ASP A 103 15.42 -17.45 -17.12
N GLU A 104 16.38 -16.79 -17.77
CA GLU A 104 16.35 -16.56 -19.21
C GLU A 104 16.36 -17.85 -20.04
N ALA A 105 17.09 -18.88 -19.59
CA ALA A 105 17.19 -20.16 -20.28
C ALA A 105 15.89 -20.97 -20.13
N GLU A 106 15.29 -20.93 -18.94
CA GLU A 106 13.99 -21.52 -18.65
C GLU A 106 12.88 -20.81 -19.46
N GLN A 107 12.90 -19.48 -19.53
CA GLN A 107 11.97 -18.70 -20.35
C GLN A 107 12.15 -18.97 -21.85
N THR A 108 13.38 -19.11 -22.34
CA THR A 108 13.65 -19.50 -23.73
C THR A 108 13.03 -20.86 -24.04
N THR A 109 13.20 -21.82 -23.13
CA THR A 109 12.59 -23.15 -23.27
C THR A 109 11.06 -23.07 -23.29
N LEU A 110 10.48 -22.26 -22.41
CA LEU A 110 9.04 -22.06 -22.33
C LEU A 110 8.48 -21.34 -23.57
N PHE A 111 9.20 -20.33 -24.06
CA PHE A 111 8.87 -19.61 -25.29
C PHE A 111 8.77 -20.57 -26.48
N GLU A 112 9.76 -21.45 -26.69
CA GLU A 112 9.72 -22.38 -27.82
C GLU A 112 8.53 -23.34 -27.72
N ARG A 113 8.21 -23.82 -26.52
CA ARG A 113 7.03 -24.66 -26.30
C ARG A 113 5.74 -23.90 -26.57
N ALA A 114 5.63 -22.66 -26.10
CA ALA A 114 4.47 -21.81 -26.32
C ALA A 114 4.29 -21.47 -27.81
N ARG A 115 5.37 -21.15 -28.52
CA ARG A 115 5.37 -20.88 -29.96
C ARG A 115 4.89 -22.09 -30.75
N GLN A 116 5.45 -23.28 -30.45
CA GLN A 116 5.05 -24.53 -31.10
C GLN A 116 3.58 -24.88 -30.85
N ALA A 117 3.07 -24.61 -29.65
CA ALA A 117 1.67 -24.83 -29.31
C ALA A 117 0.73 -23.81 -29.98
N ALA A 118 1.18 -22.57 -30.16
CA ALA A 118 0.37 -21.49 -30.74
C ALA A 118 0.30 -21.55 -32.28
N ASP A 119 1.45 -21.52 -32.95
CA ASP A 119 1.53 -21.61 -34.42
C ASP A 119 2.96 -21.99 -34.85
N THR A 120 3.11 -23.20 -35.40
CA THR A 120 4.41 -23.69 -35.87
C THR A 120 4.90 -23.01 -37.15
N SER A 121 3.99 -22.40 -37.91
CA SER A 121 4.29 -21.73 -39.20
C SER A 121 4.80 -20.30 -39.04
N LEU A 122 4.59 -19.70 -37.86
CA LEU A 122 5.04 -18.36 -37.56
C LEU A 122 6.54 -18.37 -37.22
N VAL A 123 7.32 -17.67 -38.04
CA VAL A 123 8.75 -17.44 -37.80
C VAL A 123 8.88 -16.21 -36.91
N ILE A 124 9.55 -16.36 -35.77
CA ILE A 124 9.83 -15.28 -34.82
C ILE A 124 11.34 -15.17 -34.71
N ASP A 125 11.86 -13.98 -34.97
CA ASP A 125 13.30 -13.72 -34.97
C ASP A 125 13.86 -13.80 -33.55
N ASP A 126 15.15 -14.11 -33.40
CA ASP A 126 15.80 -14.18 -32.08
C ASP A 126 15.63 -12.88 -31.28
N ALA A 127 15.78 -11.72 -31.94
CA ALA A 127 15.57 -10.43 -31.30
C ALA A 127 14.12 -10.22 -30.82
N ALA A 128 13.13 -10.75 -31.55
CA ALA A 128 11.72 -10.69 -31.17
C ALA A 128 11.42 -11.63 -29.99
N ARG A 129 12.02 -12.82 -29.97
CA ARG A 129 11.99 -13.74 -28.82
C ARG A 129 12.56 -13.06 -27.59
N ASP A 130 13.78 -12.55 -27.68
CA ASP A 130 14.48 -11.94 -26.54
C ASP A 130 13.69 -10.75 -26.00
N ARG A 131 13.02 -10.00 -26.89
CA ARG A 131 12.11 -8.92 -26.53
C ARG A 131 10.88 -9.43 -25.75
N LEU A 132 10.26 -10.52 -26.17
CA LEU A 132 9.12 -11.15 -25.48
C LEU A 132 9.51 -11.69 -24.10
N ILE A 133 10.67 -12.33 -24.00
CA ILE A 133 11.24 -12.81 -22.73
C ILE A 133 11.47 -11.62 -21.79
N GLY A 134 12.10 -10.55 -22.29
CA GLY A 134 12.27 -9.31 -21.53
C GLY A 134 10.94 -8.70 -21.06
N PHE A 135 9.88 -8.78 -21.86
CA PHE A 135 8.55 -8.32 -21.46
C PHE A 135 7.85 -9.22 -20.45
N ALA A 136 8.19 -10.52 -20.40
CA ALA A 136 7.60 -11.48 -19.48
C ALA A 136 8.25 -11.43 -18.09
N ASP A 137 9.52 -11.02 -18.00
CA ASP A 137 10.24 -10.75 -16.75
C ASP A 137 10.17 -11.92 -15.74
N GLY A 138 10.35 -13.15 -16.24
CA GLY A 138 10.34 -14.36 -15.39
C GLY A 138 8.97 -14.94 -15.07
N ASP A 139 7.87 -14.29 -15.50
CA ASP A 139 6.51 -14.83 -15.40
C ASP A 139 6.15 -15.68 -16.64
N GLY A 140 6.09 -17.00 -16.43
CA GLY A 140 5.74 -17.94 -17.48
C GLY A 140 4.30 -17.82 -18.00
N ARG A 141 3.32 -17.46 -17.16
CA ARG A 141 1.93 -17.26 -17.61
C ARG A 141 1.88 -16.04 -18.53
N ARG A 142 2.57 -14.97 -18.15
CA ARG A 142 2.70 -13.76 -18.96
C ARG A 142 3.38 -14.05 -20.30
N LEU A 143 4.49 -14.79 -20.30
CA LEU A 143 5.20 -15.17 -21.53
C LEU A 143 4.28 -15.91 -22.51
N ILE A 144 3.56 -16.94 -22.03
CA ILE A 144 2.62 -17.70 -22.88
C ILE A 144 1.55 -16.76 -23.46
N GLY A 145 0.96 -15.90 -22.63
CA GLY A 145 -0.05 -14.94 -23.09
C GLY A 145 0.49 -13.92 -24.10
N LEU A 146 1.75 -13.47 -23.96
CA LEU A 146 2.40 -12.59 -24.91
C LEU A 146 2.62 -13.29 -26.26
N VAL A 147 3.05 -14.56 -26.25
CA VAL A 147 3.19 -15.37 -27.46
C VAL A 147 1.85 -15.54 -28.16
N GLU A 148 0.78 -15.91 -27.44
CA GLU A 148 -0.56 -16.05 -28.02
C GLU A 148 -1.06 -14.74 -28.65
N GLN A 149 -0.91 -13.62 -27.93
CA GLN A 149 -1.32 -12.31 -28.43
C GLN A 149 -0.55 -11.90 -29.68
N LEU A 150 0.76 -12.12 -29.68
CA LEU A 150 1.62 -11.80 -30.81
C LEU A 150 1.26 -12.65 -32.03
N THR A 151 1.00 -13.94 -31.84
CA THR A 151 0.57 -14.84 -32.92
C THR A 151 -0.70 -14.33 -33.58
N VAL A 152 -1.72 -13.96 -32.80
CA VAL A 152 -2.97 -13.40 -33.34
C VAL A 152 -2.72 -12.07 -34.07
N ALA A 153 -1.89 -11.19 -33.51
CA ALA A 153 -1.56 -9.91 -34.12
C ALA A 153 -0.83 -10.09 -35.46
N ALA A 154 0.15 -10.99 -35.50
CA ALA A 154 0.94 -11.29 -36.68
C ALA A 154 0.08 -11.90 -37.79
N GLN A 155 -0.77 -12.86 -37.47
CA GLN A 155 -1.73 -13.45 -38.42
C GLN A 155 -2.69 -12.41 -38.98
N THR A 156 -3.24 -11.56 -38.13
CA THR A 156 -4.18 -10.49 -38.54
C THR A 156 -3.51 -9.48 -39.46
N ALA A 157 -2.23 -9.16 -39.20
CA ALA A 157 -1.46 -8.23 -40.00
C ALA A 157 -0.81 -8.87 -41.25
N GLY A 158 -0.88 -10.20 -41.39
CA GLY A 158 -0.17 -10.94 -42.44
C GLY A 158 1.35 -10.85 -42.33
N VAL A 159 1.89 -10.73 -41.11
CA VAL A 159 3.32 -10.55 -40.84
C VAL A 159 3.96 -11.88 -40.51
N ASN A 160 4.93 -12.30 -41.33
CA ASN A 160 5.81 -13.44 -41.11
C ASN A 160 7.08 -13.24 -41.96
N PRO A 161 8.28 -13.08 -41.39
CA PRO A 161 8.63 -13.28 -39.99
C PRO A 161 8.23 -12.11 -39.07
N VAL A 162 8.15 -12.39 -37.76
CA VAL A 162 7.88 -11.42 -36.71
C VAL A 162 9.18 -10.85 -36.14
N THR A 163 9.38 -9.55 -36.36
CA THR A 163 10.57 -8.80 -35.91
C THR A 163 10.35 -8.15 -34.55
N ALA A 164 11.44 -7.70 -33.91
CA ALA A 164 11.38 -7.00 -32.63
C ALA A 164 10.56 -5.70 -32.70
N GLU A 165 10.62 -4.98 -33.81
CA GLU A 165 9.82 -3.76 -34.02
C GLU A 165 8.32 -4.07 -34.06
N PHE A 166 7.92 -5.18 -34.66
CA PHE A 166 6.53 -5.61 -34.67
C PHE A 166 6.05 -5.97 -33.26
N VAL A 167 6.90 -6.66 -32.49
CA VAL A 167 6.62 -6.97 -31.06
C VAL A 167 6.39 -5.67 -30.29
N ASP A 168 7.27 -4.67 -30.44
CA ASP A 168 7.12 -3.38 -29.78
C ASP A 168 5.81 -2.69 -30.18
N GLN A 169 5.45 -2.68 -31.47
CA GLN A 169 4.20 -2.06 -31.94
C GLN A 169 2.95 -2.79 -31.43
N ALA A 170 2.97 -4.13 -31.47
CA ALA A 170 1.84 -4.96 -31.06
C ALA A 170 1.63 -4.92 -29.54
N LEU A 171 2.70 -4.96 -28.75
CA LEU A 171 2.64 -5.02 -27.30
C LEU A 171 2.57 -3.65 -26.63
N SER A 172 3.13 -2.58 -27.23
CA SER A 172 3.01 -1.22 -26.67
C SER A 172 1.57 -0.72 -26.60
N ARG A 173 0.66 -1.27 -27.43
CA ARG A 173 -0.78 -0.98 -27.32
C ARG A 173 -1.43 -1.64 -26.10
N ASN A 174 -0.85 -2.71 -25.54
CA ASN A 174 -1.42 -3.52 -24.45
C ASN A 174 -0.66 -3.44 -23.11
N LEU A 175 0.64 -3.10 -23.10
CA LEU A 175 1.47 -2.93 -21.89
C LEU A 175 0.99 -1.84 -20.92
N ARG A 176 0.04 -0.99 -21.34
CA ARG A 176 -0.63 0.01 -20.47
C ARG A 176 -1.49 -0.59 -19.35
N ARG A 177 -1.55 -1.93 -19.23
CA ARG A 177 -2.08 -2.64 -18.05
C ARG A 177 -0.93 -3.02 -17.12
N PHE A 178 -0.39 -2.04 -16.41
CA PHE A 178 0.30 -2.30 -15.14
C PHE A 178 -0.62 -3.09 -14.22
N ASP A 179 -0.06 -4.00 -13.43
CA ASP A 179 -0.79 -4.64 -12.36
C ASP A 179 -1.14 -3.62 -11.27
N LYS A 180 -2.30 -2.98 -11.42
CA LYS A 180 -2.92 -2.15 -10.40
C LYS A 180 -3.40 -3.04 -9.27
N GLY A 181 -2.49 -3.46 -8.39
CA GLY A 181 -2.84 -4.20 -7.18
C GLY A 181 -1.80 -5.17 -6.62
N GLY A 182 -0.73 -5.48 -7.37
CA GLY A 182 0.31 -6.42 -6.93
C GLY A 182 1.40 -5.82 -6.04
N ASP A 183 2.18 -6.71 -5.41
CA ASP A 183 3.21 -6.40 -4.40
C ASP A 183 4.27 -5.43 -4.94
N ALA A 184 4.66 -5.57 -6.21
CA ALA A 184 5.61 -4.69 -6.87
C ALA A 184 5.17 -3.23 -6.93
N PHE A 185 3.86 -2.96 -7.06
CA PHE A 185 3.34 -1.58 -7.01
C PHE A 185 3.46 -0.99 -5.60
N TYR A 186 3.13 -1.79 -4.58
CA TYR A 186 3.26 -1.38 -3.19
C TYR A 186 4.72 -1.18 -2.77
N ASP A 187 5.64 -2.00 -3.27
CA ASP A 187 7.07 -1.86 -3.03
C ASP A 187 7.63 -0.60 -3.68
N GLN A 188 7.25 -0.29 -4.92
CA GLN A 188 7.70 0.92 -5.60
C GLN A 188 7.18 2.20 -4.95
N ILE A 189 5.90 2.25 -4.54
CA ILE A 189 5.40 3.44 -3.83
C ILE A 189 6.03 3.58 -2.44
N SER A 190 6.32 2.44 -1.79
CA SER A 190 7.01 2.38 -0.51
C SER A 190 8.46 2.88 -0.64
N ALA A 191 9.16 2.48 -1.71
CA ALA A 191 10.51 2.95 -2.04
C ALA A 191 10.53 4.44 -2.37
N MET A 192 9.59 4.94 -3.19
CA MET A 192 9.44 6.38 -3.46
C MET A 192 9.24 7.17 -2.17
N HIS A 193 8.31 6.73 -1.31
CA HIS A 193 8.03 7.39 -0.04
C HIS A 193 9.25 7.41 0.88
N LYS A 194 9.97 6.29 1.00
CA LYS A 194 11.20 6.23 1.80
C LYS A 194 12.31 7.09 1.22
N SER A 195 12.42 7.22 -0.10
CA SER A 195 13.40 8.08 -0.76
C SER A 195 13.11 9.56 -0.47
N VAL A 196 11.85 9.99 -0.58
CA VAL A 196 11.42 11.34 -0.17
C VAL A 196 11.73 11.59 1.30
N ARG A 197 11.37 10.67 2.20
CA ARG A 197 11.66 10.75 3.64
C ARG A 197 13.17 10.81 3.92
N GLY A 198 13.95 10.02 3.18
CA GLY A 198 15.41 9.95 3.24
C GLY A 198 16.12 11.16 2.63
N SER A 199 15.38 12.08 2.00
CA SER A 199 15.91 13.25 1.31
C SER A 199 16.80 12.92 0.12
N ASP A 200 16.44 11.87 -0.62
CA ASP A 200 17.09 11.46 -1.87
C ASP A 200 16.17 11.81 -3.06
N PRO A 201 16.38 12.98 -3.71
CA PRO A 201 15.53 13.42 -4.82
C PRO A 201 15.72 12.56 -6.08
N ASP A 202 16.92 12.02 -6.30
CA ASP A 202 17.24 11.21 -7.47
C ASP A 202 16.52 9.86 -7.40
N ALA A 203 16.62 9.17 -6.26
CA ALA A 203 15.89 7.93 -6.03
C ALA A 203 14.37 8.15 -6.02
N ALA A 204 13.89 9.25 -5.44
CA ALA A 204 12.47 9.58 -5.43
C ALA A 204 11.92 9.77 -6.86
N LEU A 205 12.64 10.50 -7.72
CA LEU A 205 12.30 10.65 -9.14
C LEU A 205 12.36 9.32 -9.88
N TYR A 206 13.40 8.51 -9.65
CA TYR A 206 13.52 7.20 -10.27
C TYR A 206 12.28 6.32 -9.98
N TRP A 207 11.89 6.20 -8.71
CA TRP A 207 10.70 5.39 -8.35
C TRP A 207 9.40 5.99 -8.88
N LEU A 208 9.27 7.32 -8.90
CA LEU A 208 8.14 7.99 -9.55
C LEU A 208 8.05 7.59 -11.03
N CYS A 209 9.14 7.75 -11.79
CA CYS A 209 9.17 7.44 -13.21
C CYS A 209 8.97 5.95 -13.48
N ARG A 210 9.51 5.04 -12.66
CA ARG A 210 9.27 3.59 -12.77
C ARG A 210 7.79 3.26 -12.59
N MET A 211 7.10 3.91 -11.67
CA MET A 211 5.65 3.72 -11.50
C MET A 211 4.85 4.29 -12.67
N LEU A 212 5.21 5.48 -13.17
CA LEU A 212 4.55 6.11 -14.32
C LEU A 212 4.71 5.27 -15.59
N ASP A 213 5.95 4.85 -15.90
CA ASP A 213 6.30 3.95 -16.99
C ASP A 213 5.58 2.60 -16.85
N GLY A 214 5.49 2.10 -15.62
CA GLY A 214 4.70 0.93 -15.29
C GLY A 214 3.23 1.08 -15.70
N GLY A 215 2.63 2.27 -15.59
CA GLY A 215 1.21 2.52 -15.81
C GLY A 215 0.40 2.72 -14.51
N ALA A 216 1.08 3.06 -13.41
CA ALA A 216 0.44 3.53 -12.19
C ALA A 216 -0.44 4.74 -12.49
N ASP A 217 -1.60 4.83 -11.82
CA ASP A 217 -2.44 6.04 -11.92
C ASP A 217 -1.71 7.23 -11.26
N PRO A 218 -1.36 8.30 -12.00
CA PRO A 218 -0.64 9.43 -11.40
C PRO A 218 -1.44 10.13 -10.29
N ARG A 219 -2.78 10.00 -10.28
CA ARG A 219 -3.62 10.50 -9.16
C ARG A 219 -3.35 9.73 -7.86
N TYR A 220 -3.01 8.45 -7.94
CA TYR A 220 -2.60 7.67 -6.77
C TYR A 220 -1.28 8.19 -6.21
N ILE A 221 -0.31 8.44 -7.08
CA ILE A 221 0.98 9.03 -6.71
C ILE A 221 0.76 10.39 -6.05
N GLY A 222 -0.08 11.26 -6.65
CA GLY A 222 -0.47 12.55 -6.06
C GLY A 222 -1.01 12.43 -4.63
N ARG A 223 -1.92 11.49 -4.36
CA ARG A 223 -2.43 11.22 -3.00
C ARG A 223 -1.31 10.85 -2.02
N ARG A 224 -0.31 10.11 -2.47
CA ARG A 224 0.84 9.70 -1.64
C ARG A 224 1.80 10.87 -1.38
N LEU A 225 2.02 11.74 -2.35
CA LEU A 225 2.77 12.98 -2.14
C LEU A 225 2.06 13.88 -1.11
N VAL A 226 0.74 14.06 -1.22
CA VAL A 226 -0.05 14.85 -0.24
C VAL A 226 0.11 14.26 1.16
N ARG A 227 0.13 12.93 1.28
CA ARG A 227 0.38 12.26 2.56
C ARG A 227 1.77 12.56 3.11
N MET A 228 2.82 12.47 2.28
CA MET A 228 4.20 12.77 2.67
C MET A 228 4.35 14.22 3.14
N ALA A 229 3.70 15.18 2.45
CA ALA A 229 3.74 16.59 2.81
C ALA A 229 3.34 16.84 4.27
N SER A 230 2.31 16.14 4.77
CA SER A 230 1.86 16.28 6.16
C SER A 230 2.54 15.33 7.15
N GLU A 231 2.98 14.15 6.71
CA GLU A 231 3.58 13.12 7.58
C GLU A 231 5.08 13.32 7.80
N ASP A 232 5.83 13.67 6.75
CA ASP A 232 7.29 13.66 6.72
C ASP A 232 7.91 15.06 6.67
N ILE A 233 7.16 16.05 6.19
CA ILE A 233 7.60 17.46 6.14
C ILE A 233 6.90 18.26 7.25
N GLY A 234 5.56 18.18 7.32
CA GLY A 234 4.78 18.79 8.40
C GLY A 234 5.00 20.30 8.50
N LEU A 235 5.18 20.79 9.73
CA LEU A 235 5.41 22.21 9.97
C LEU A 235 6.86 22.66 9.78
N ALA A 236 7.78 21.75 9.43
CA ALA A 236 9.14 22.15 9.09
C ALA A 236 9.19 22.93 7.76
N ASP A 237 8.31 22.61 6.81
CA ASP A 237 7.97 23.48 5.69
C ASP A 237 6.47 23.36 5.34
N PRO A 238 5.61 24.23 5.90
CA PRO A 238 4.16 24.14 5.69
C PRO A 238 3.71 24.30 4.24
N ARG A 239 4.55 24.90 3.37
CA ARG A 239 4.24 25.11 1.95
C ARG A 239 4.21 23.79 1.18
N ALA A 240 4.78 22.72 1.73
CA ALA A 240 4.79 21.40 1.12
C ALA A 240 3.39 20.88 0.80
N LEU A 241 2.43 21.09 1.70
CA LEU A 241 1.06 20.66 1.47
C LEU A 241 0.43 21.43 0.30
N GLU A 242 0.58 22.75 0.30
CA GLU A 242 0.07 23.60 -0.78
C GLU A 242 0.70 23.24 -2.12
N MET A 243 2.03 23.17 -2.20
CA MET A 243 2.69 22.86 -3.47
C MET A 243 2.28 21.49 -4.02
N THR A 244 2.12 20.50 -3.14
CA THR A 244 1.69 19.16 -3.57
C THR A 244 0.24 19.15 -4.05
N LEU A 245 -0.65 19.90 -3.40
CA LEU A 245 -2.04 20.08 -3.85
C LEU A 245 -2.09 20.80 -5.20
N GLN A 246 -1.28 21.85 -5.39
CA GLN A 246 -1.20 22.56 -6.67
C GLN A 246 -0.66 21.65 -7.77
N ALA A 247 0.34 20.81 -7.49
CA ALA A 247 0.82 19.83 -8.44
C ALA A 247 -0.27 18.81 -8.86
N CYS A 248 -1.07 18.33 -7.89
CA CYS A 248 -2.20 17.46 -8.18
C CYS A 248 -3.26 18.17 -9.05
N ALA A 249 -3.61 19.41 -8.72
CA ALA A 249 -4.59 20.20 -9.47
C ALA A 249 -4.08 20.54 -10.88
N ALA A 250 -2.79 20.82 -11.04
CA ALA A 250 -2.16 21.05 -12.33
C ALA A 250 -2.17 19.77 -13.18
N TYR A 251 -1.88 18.60 -12.58
CA TYR A 251 -2.02 17.31 -13.26
C TYR A 251 -3.47 17.06 -13.71
N GLU A 252 -4.48 17.35 -12.88
CA GLU A 252 -5.88 17.18 -13.27
C GLU A 252 -6.29 18.04 -14.48
N ARG A 253 -5.65 19.20 -14.67
CA ARG A 253 -5.90 20.10 -15.81
C ARG A 253 -5.16 19.68 -17.08
N LEU A 254 -3.92 19.21 -16.94
CA LEU A 254 -3.04 18.90 -18.07
C LEU A 254 -3.13 17.44 -18.53
N GLY A 255 -3.36 16.50 -17.61
CA GLY A 255 -3.30 15.06 -17.89
C GLY A 255 -1.88 14.57 -18.17
N SER A 256 -1.77 13.31 -18.60
CA SER A 256 -0.49 12.72 -19.03
C SER A 256 -0.23 12.98 -20.52
N PRO A 257 1.04 13.19 -20.94
CA PRO A 257 2.25 13.20 -20.10
C PRO A 257 2.57 14.55 -19.43
N GLU A 258 2.05 15.68 -19.91
CA GLU A 258 2.53 17.02 -19.52
C GLU A 258 2.35 17.34 -18.03
N GLY A 259 1.25 16.87 -17.43
CA GLY A 259 0.94 17.05 -16.01
C GLY A 259 1.81 16.20 -15.08
N GLU A 260 2.44 15.13 -15.57
CA GLU A 260 3.30 14.26 -14.75
C GLU A 260 4.54 15.02 -14.24
N LEU A 261 5.01 16.00 -15.02
CA LEU A 261 6.10 16.89 -14.63
C LEU A 261 5.77 17.68 -13.35
N MET A 262 4.49 18.01 -13.11
CA MET A 262 4.07 18.71 -11.89
C MET A 262 4.22 17.81 -10.67
N LEU A 263 3.90 16.52 -10.81
CA LEU A 263 4.09 15.53 -9.75
C LEU A 263 5.58 15.27 -9.50
N ALA A 264 6.41 15.26 -10.55
CA ALA A 264 7.87 15.19 -10.43
C ALA A 264 8.43 16.40 -9.67
N GLN A 265 7.99 17.61 -10.00
CA GLN A 265 8.38 18.84 -9.30
C GLN A 265 8.02 18.78 -7.81
N ALA A 266 6.80 18.35 -7.46
CA ALA A 266 6.41 18.18 -6.07
C ALA A 266 7.24 17.11 -5.35
N THR A 267 7.54 15.99 -6.02
CA THR A 267 8.36 14.91 -5.46
C THR A 267 9.76 15.40 -5.08
N VAL A 268 10.43 16.11 -5.99
CA VAL A 268 11.77 16.69 -5.75
C VAL A 268 11.71 17.69 -4.60
N PHE A 269 10.72 18.57 -4.59
CA PHE A 269 10.59 19.52 -3.49
C PHE A 269 10.44 18.84 -2.13
N LEU A 270 9.55 17.84 -2.03
CA LEU A 270 9.35 17.10 -0.79
C LEU A 270 10.64 16.39 -0.35
N ALA A 271 11.39 15.82 -1.29
CA ALA A 271 12.68 15.19 -1.00
C ALA A 271 13.70 16.21 -0.47
N CYS A 272 13.72 17.44 -0.99
CA CYS A 272 14.64 18.49 -0.54
C CYS A 272 14.16 19.28 0.70
N ALA A 273 12.87 19.22 1.05
CA ALA A 273 12.29 19.99 2.14
C ALA A 273 12.81 19.59 3.53
N ALA A 274 12.78 20.52 4.48
CA ALA A 274 13.06 20.23 5.87
C ALA A 274 12.07 19.17 6.40
N LYS A 275 12.58 18.11 7.03
CA LYS A 275 11.77 16.98 7.48
C LYS A 275 11.27 17.19 8.91
N SER A 276 10.00 16.87 9.16
CA SER A 276 9.47 16.71 10.51
C SER A 276 8.24 15.81 10.51
N ASN A 277 8.25 14.83 11.41
CA ASN A 277 7.09 14.02 11.74
C ASN A 277 6.46 14.44 13.09
N ALA A 278 6.84 15.59 13.66
CA ALA A 278 6.42 16.00 15.01
C ALA A 278 4.90 16.15 15.15
N VAL A 279 4.22 16.66 14.12
CA VAL A 279 2.75 16.74 14.08
C VAL A 279 2.14 15.33 14.03
N TYR A 280 2.72 14.45 13.22
CA TYR A 280 2.24 13.07 13.07
C TYR A 280 2.37 12.26 14.37
N THR A 281 3.51 12.39 15.06
CA THR A 281 3.74 11.74 16.35
C THR A 281 2.84 12.32 17.44
N ALA A 282 2.67 13.65 17.49
CA ALA A 282 1.76 14.30 18.43
C ALA A 282 0.32 13.83 18.24
N TYR A 283 -0.16 13.80 17.00
CA TYR A 283 -1.50 13.30 16.67
C TYR A 283 -1.71 11.86 17.11
N LYS A 284 -0.73 10.97 16.83
CA LYS A 284 -0.79 9.57 17.27
C LYS A 284 -0.81 9.44 18.80
N ALA A 285 -0.01 10.24 19.50
CA ALA A 285 0.05 10.21 20.96
C ALA A 285 -1.29 10.64 21.58
N VAL A 286 -1.90 11.72 21.09
CA VAL A 286 -3.23 12.18 21.54
C VAL A 286 -4.31 11.15 21.24
N ARG A 287 -4.30 10.56 20.03
CA ARG A 287 -5.25 9.50 19.64
C ARG A 287 -5.16 8.29 20.57
N ARG A 288 -3.94 7.88 20.94
CA ARG A 288 -3.73 6.78 21.90
C ARG A 288 -4.22 7.17 23.30
N PHE A 289 -3.84 8.34 23.79
CA PHE A 289 -4.28 8.85 25.09
C PHE A 289 -5.82 8.83 25.21
N ILE A 290 -6.52 9.37 24.21
CA ILE A 290 -8.00 9.39 24.19
C ILE A 290 -8.60 7.97 24.13
N ALA A 291 -7.94 7.02 23.46
CA ALA A 291 -8.44 5.64 23.39
C ALA A 291 -8.31 4.90 24.74
N GLU A 292 -7.40 5.34 25.61
CA GLU A 292 -7.14 4.78 26.93
C GLU A 292 -7.83 5.58 28.06
N ASP A 293 -8.24 6.82 27.80
CA ASP A 293 -8.89 7.73 28.74
C ASP A 293 -10.42 7.66 28.68
N GLY A 294 -11.08 8.07 29.76
CA GLY A 294 -12.54 8.20 29.81
C GLY A 294 -13.05 9.48 29.14
N SER A 295 -14.36 9.54 28.85
CA SER A 295 -14.99 10.76 28.35
C SER A 295 -15.00 11.85 29.42
N ARG A 296 -14.08 12.82 29.30
CA ARG A 296 -14.01 13.99 30.19
C ARG A 296 -14.85 15.15 29.67
N PRO A 297 -15.50 15.93 30.54
CA PRO A 297 -16.22 17.12 30.12
C PRO A 297 -15.26 18.24 29.71
N VAL A 298 -15.73 19.13 28.84
CA VAL A 298 -15.02 20.40 28.56
C VAL A 298 -15.04 21.28 29.82
N PRO A 299 -13.91 21.89 30.23
CA PRO A 299 -13.85 22.85 31.33
C PRO A 299 -14.86 24.00 31.17
N MET A 300 -15.44 24.47 32.28
CA MET A 300 -16.54 25.44 32.27
C MET A 300 -16.18 26.74 31.54
N HIS A 301 -14.99 27.26 31.74
CA HIS A 301 -14.47 28.48 31.10
C HIS A 301 -14.26 28.33 29.59
N LEU A 302 -14.24 27.11 29.05
CA LEU A 302 -14.13 26.85 27.60
C LEU A 302 -15.46 26.49 26.96
N ARG A 303 -16.54 26.33 27.74
CA ARG A 303 -17.86 26.00 27.21
C ARG A 303 -18.51 27.21 26.55
N ASN A 304 -19.21 26.95 25.46
CA ASN A 304 -20.06 27.96 24.84
C ASN A 304 -21.31 28.24 25.70
N ALA A 305 -21.71 29.51 25.79
CA ALA A 305 -22.84 29.98 26.57
C ALA A 305 -23.82 30.89 25.77
N PRO A 306 -24.37 30.40 24.65
CA PRO A 306 -25.20 31.23 23.77
C PRO A 306 -26.59 31.52 24.34
N THR A 307 -27.08 30.71 25.28
CA THR A 307 -28.43 30.87 25.87
C THR A 307 -28.36 31.41 27.30
N LYS A 308 -29.45 32.06 27.75
CA LYS A 308 -29.57 32.53 29.14
C LYS A 308 -29.44 31.39 30.16
N LEU A 309 -30.00 30.22 29.84
CA LEU A 309 -29.90 29.03 30.69
C LEU A 309 -28.45 28.57 30.84
N MET A 310 -27.70 28.48 29.74
CA MET A 310 -26.28 28.07 29.79
C MET A 310 -25.41 29.05 30.60
N LYS A 311 -25.64 30.36 30.47
CA LYS A 311 -24.98 31.37 31.31
C LYS A 311 -25.35 31.20 32.79
N SER A 312 -26.61 30.95 33.11
CA SER A 312 -27.02 30.70 34.50
C SER A 312 -26.45 29.40 35.08
N MET A 313 -26.00 28.47 34.23
CA MET A 313 -25.29 27.25 34.63
C MET A 313 -23.76 27.44 34.70
N GLY A 314 -23.27 28.67 34.55
CA GLY A 314 -21.85 29.04 34.65
C GLY A 314 -21.01 28.68 33.42
N HIS A 315 -21.63 28.40 32.27
CA HIS A 315 -20.88 28.17 31.04
C HIS A 315 -20.15 29.44 30.61
N GLY A 316 -18.85 29.32 30.29
CA GLY A 316 -18.01 30.44 29.88
C GLY A 316 -17.54 31.34 31.04
N ASP A 317 -17.96 31.06 32.27
CA ASP A 317 -17.48 31.80 33.44
C ASP A 317 -15.98 31.53 33.63
N GLY A 318 -15.22 32.61 33.83
CA GLY A 318 -13.76 32.54 33.94
C GLY A 318 -13.02 32.47 32.60
N TYR A 319 -13.71 32.55 31.46
CA TYR A 319 -13.04 32.61 30.15
C TYR A 319 -12.16 33.84 30.02
N ARG A 320 -10.88 33.61 29.76
CA ARG A 320 -9.90 34.66 29.46
C ARG A 320 -9.75 34.86 27.96
N TYR A 321 -10.18 36.02 27.47
CA TYR A 321 -10.06 36.35 26.05
C TYR A 321 -8.65 36.85 25.72
N ALA A 322 -7.84 35.95 25.16
CA ALA A 322 -6.40 36.18 24.97
C ALA A 322 -6.04 37.46 24.20
N HIS A 323 -6.89 37.94 23.27
CA HIS A 323 -6.63 39.17 22.51
C HIS A 323 -6.65 40.45 23.36
N ASP A 324 -7.33 40.42 24.52
CA ASP A 324 -7.38 41.55 25.46
C ASP A 324 -6.22 41.50 26.48
N GLU A 325 -5.39 40.45 26.43
CA GLU A 325 -4.26 40.26 27.34
C GLU A 325 -2.93 40.65 26.70
N ALA A 326 -1.92 40.85 27.56
CA ALA A 326 -0.57 41.14 27.12
C ALA A 326 -0.07 40.08 26.11
N ASP A 327 0.63 40.53 25.07
CA ASP A 327 1.15 39.70 23.99
C ASP A 327 0.10 38.87 23.21
N GLY A 328 -1.19 39.14 23.42
CA GLY A 328 -2.27 38.35 22.85
C GLY A 328 -2.33 36.92 23.41
N TYR A 329 -1.88 36.71 24.66
CA TYR A 329 -1.75 35.40 25.27
C TYR A 329 -2.16 35.39 26.74
N ALA A 330 -3.13 34.52 27.09
CA ALA A 330 -3.61 34.34 28.46
C ALA A 330 -2.65 33.44 29.27
N ALA A 331 -1.53 34.00 29.74
CA ALA A 331 -0.52 33.26 30.48
C ALA A 331 -1.10 32.58 31.73
N GLY A 332 -0.76 31.29 31.93
CA GLY A 332 -1.26 30.48 33.04
C GLY A 332 -2.68 29.91 32.85
N GLU A 333 -3.32 30.13 31.71
CA GLU A 333 -4.61 29.51 31.38
C GLU A 333 -4.45 28.01 31.06
N HIS A 334 -5.47 27.22 31.41
CA HIS A 334 -5.50 25.78 31.18
C HIS A 334 -6.55 25.40 30.14
N TYR A 335 -6.12 24.71 29.08
CA TYR A 335 -6.98 24.34 27.95
C TYR A 335 -7.35 22.85 27.90
N LEU A 336 -6.75 22.02 28.77
CA LEU A 336 -7.07 20.60 28.88
C LEU A 336 -8.14 20.38 29.96
N PRO A 337 -8.90 19.27 29.90
CA PRO A 337 -9.82 18.89 30.97
C PRO A 337 -9.13 18.74 32.32
N ASP A 338 -9.89 18.95 33.39
CA ASP A 338 -9.41 18.73 34.75
C ASP A 338 -8.89 17.29 34.93
N GLY A 339 -7.78 17.15 35.65
CA GLY A 339 -7.11 15.87 35.87
C GLY A 339 -6.35 15.32 34.66
N VAL A 340 -6.17 16.12 33.60
CA VAL A 340 -5.23 15.82 32.51
C VAL A 340 -4.03 16.76 32.61
N ASP A 341 -2.88 16.19 32.97
CA ASP A 341 -1.64 16.95 33.01
C ASP A 341 -1.23 17.46 31.62
N ALA A 342 -0.42 18.51 31.57
CA ALA A 342 0.12 19.04 30.33
C ALA A 342 1.14 18.05 29.70
N GLN A 343 0.65 17.17 28.82
CA GLN A 343 1.41 16.07 28.21
C GLN A 343 2.41 16.49 27.10
N GLN A 344 2.55 17.79 26.79
CA GLN A 344 3.44 18.34 25.75
C GLN A 344 3.54 17.46 24.47
N TRP A 345 2.39 17.03 23.92
CA TRP A 345 2.36 16.07 22.81
C TRP A 345 3.08 16.57 21.55
N TYR A 346 2.97 17.87 21.24
CA TYR A 346 3.68 18.47 20.13
C TYR A 346 5.03 19.03 20.57
N GLN A 347 6.10 18.43 20.03
CA GLN A 347 7.48 18.78 20.28
C GLN A 347 8.14 19.16 18.95
N PRO A 348 8.15 20.46 18.59
CA PRO A 348 8.70 20.91 17.32
C PRO A 348 10.21 20.62 17.22
N THR A 349 10.65 20.30 16.02
CA THR A 349 12.07 20.04 15.72
C THR A 349 12.85 21.34 15.54
N ASP A 350 14.17 21.26 15.37
CA ASP A 350 15.06 22.38 15.02
C ASP A 350 15.15 22.65 13.51
N ARG A 351 14.34 21.96 12.71
CA ARG A 351 14.43 22.01 11.25
C ARG A 351 13.40 22.97 10.68
N GLY A 352 13.82 23.74 9.68
CA GLY A 352 12.95 24.66 8.94
C GLY A 352 12.18 25.62 9.85
N MET A 353 10.88 25.79 9.58
CA MET A 353 10.02 26.71 10.33
C MET A 353 9.74 26.25 11.77
N GLU A 354 9.91 24.96 12.08
CA GLU A 354 9.68 24.45 13.44
C GLU A 354 10.67 25.01 14.47
N ALA A 355 11.88 25.40 14.06
CA ALA A 355 12.80 26.08 14.96
C ALA A 355 12.18 27.35 15.58
N ARG A 356 11.50 28.17 14.75
CA ARG A 356 10.80 29.38 15.21
C ARG A 356 9.54 29.05 16.00
N ILE A 357 8.84 27.98 15.64
CA ILE A 357 7.67 27.51 16.40
C ILE A 357 8.12 27.09 17.80
N ARG A 358 9.24 26.36 17.92
CA ARG A 358 9.81 25.97 19.21
C ARG A 358 10.16 27.21 20.03
N ASP A 359 10.91 28.17 19.45
CA ASP A 359 11.28 29.40 20.17
C ASP A 359 10.03 30.12 20.73
N LYS A 360 8.97 30.21 19.92
CA LYS A 360 7.69 30.79 20.34
C LYS A 360 7.06 29.98 21.48
N LEU A 361 6.95 28.66 21.36
CA LEU A 361 6.34 27.82 22.39
C LEU A 361 7.14 27.84 23.71
N ASP A 362 8.47 27.90 23.63
CA ASP A 362 9.32 27.99 24.82
C ASP A 362 9.18 29.33 25.53
N HIS A 363 9.02 30.42 24.77
CA HIS A 363 8.66 31.73 25.31
C HIS A 363 7.28 31.71 26.00
N LEU A 364 6.24 31.17 25.36
CA LEU A 364 4.90 31.07 25.95
C LEU A 364 4.91 30.25 27.26
N ARG A 365 5.60 29.09 27.25
CA ARG A 365 5.80 28.28 28.46
C ARG A 365 6.55 29.03 29.56
N SER A 366 7.42 29.98 29.22
CA SER A 366 8.10 30.83 30.20
C SER A 366 7.15 31.83 30.84
N LEU A 367 6.20 32.38 30.07
CA LEU A 367 5.13 33.24 30.58
C LEU A 367 4.21 32.48 31.52
N ASP A 368 3.81 31.26 31.18
CA ASP A 368 2.99 30.40 32.05
C ASP A 368 3.67 30.12 33.40
N ARG A 369 4.97 29.81 33.37
CA ARG A 369 5.77 29.63 34.61
C ARG A 369 5.90 30.92 35.42
N GLY A 370 5.88 32.08 34.75
CA GLY A 370 5.89 33.39 35.40
C GLY A 370 4.56 33.72 36.08
N ALA A 371 3.45 33.43 35.41
CA ALA A 371 2.09 33.64 35.93
C ALA A 371 1.77 32.78 37.16
N GLY A 372 2.40 31.61 37.29
CA GLY A 372 2.25 30.71 38.44
C GLY A 372 3.04 31.11 39.70
N LYS A 373 3.87 32.17 39.69
CA LYS A 373 4.52 32.68 40.90
C LYS A 373 3.66 33.77 41.53
N PRO A 374 3.04 33.56 42.70
CA PRO A 374 2.39 34.66 43.41
C PRO A 374 3.45 35.71 43.73
N GLY A 375 3.18 36.97 43.40
CA GLY A 375 4.00 38.10 43.81
C GLY A 375 4.19 38.05 45.32
N ARG A 376 5.46 38.07 45.76
CA ARG A 376 5.80 38.46 47.13
C ARG A 376 5.64 39.98 47.18
N ASP A 377 4.47 40.43 47.59
CA ASP A 377 4.26 41.76 48.15
C ASP A 377 3.78 41.62 49.60
#